data_AF-A0AAV3QLG2-F1
#
_entry.id   AF-A0AAV3QLG2-F1
#
_cell.length_a   1.000
_cell.length_b   1.000
_cell.length_c   1.000
_cell.angle_alpha   90.00
_cell.angle_beta   90.00
_cell.angle_gamma   90.00
#
_symmetry.space_group_name_H-M   'P 1'
#
loop_
_entity.id
_entity.type
_entity.pdbx_description
1 polymer ?
#
loop_
_entity_poly.entity_id
_entity_poly.type
_entity_poly.pdbx_seq_one_letter_code
_entity_poly.pdbx_strand_id
1 'polypeptide(L)' 'MFILKKIRFEHTLEGCCGTGTLEMGYTCNAIKPICKNASKYVFFDSVHPTEVAYRNLASSALRDLLPILQSG' A
#
# COMPACT_ATOMS: atom_id res chain seq x y z
N MET A 1 -12.96 20.64 12.45
CA MET A 1 -11.52 20.40 12.28
C MET A 1 -11.28 18.89 12.25
N PHE A 2 -11.62 18.24 11.13
CA PHE A 2 -11.38 16.80 10.96
C PHE A 2 -9.93 16.62 10.53
N ILE A 3 -9.07 16.12 11.42
CA ILE A 3 -7.71 15.74 11.09
C ILE A 3 -7.80 14.49 10.21
N LEU A 4 -7.75 14.66 8.89
CA LEU A 4 -7.36 13.58 7.99
C LEU A 4 -5.95 13.17 8.42
N LYS A 5 -5.83 12.02 9.09
CA LYS A 5 -4.55 11.42 9.45
C LYS A 5 -3.76 11.24 8.15
N LYS A 6 -2.78 12.13 7.91
CA LYS A 6 -1.93 12.09 6.73
C LYS A 6 -1.04 10.85 6.87
N ILE A 7 -1.47 9.74 6.25
CA ILE A 7 -0.68 8.51 6.21
C ILE A 7 0.55 8.82 5.37
N ARG A 8 1.71 8.85 6.03
CA ARG A 8 2.98 9.14 5.40
C ARG A 8 3.70 7.82 5.18
N PHE A 9 3.73 7.38 3.93
CA PHE A 9 4.67 6.35 3.50
C PHE A 9 6.09 6.93 3.57
N GLU A 10 7.01 6.15 4.11
CA GLU A 10 8.45 6.48 4.13
C GLU A 10 9.10 6.02 2.82
N HIS A 11 8.59 4.93 2.22
CA HIS A 11 9.12 4.33 1.00
C HIS A 11 8.01 4.26 -0.07
N THR A 12 8.20 5.00 -1.15
CA THR A 12 7.19 5.13 -2.23
C THR A 12 7.65 4.58 -3.57
N LEU A 13 8.94 4.27 -3.71
CA LEU A 13 9.57 3.85 -4.97
C LEU A 13 10.12 2.42 -4.92
N GLU A 14 10.06 1.77 -3.76
CA GLU A 14 10.54 0.41 -3.54
C GLU A 14 9.52 -0.37 -2.70
N GLY A 15 9.50 -1.68 -2.92
CA GLY A 15 8.72 -2.64 -2.14
C GLY A 15 9.39 -3.04 -0.84
N CYS A 16 8.59 -3.55 0.08
CA CYS A 16 9.04 -4.11 1.35
C CYS A 16 9.83 -5.44 1.19
N CYS A 17 9.67 -6.16 0.09
CA CYS A 17 10.32 -7.44 -0.18
C CYS A 17 11.67 -7.31 -0.89
N GLY A 18 12.70 -7.98 -0.37
CA GLY A 18 14.00 -8.08 -1.03
C GLY A 18 14.68 -6.72 -1.20
N THR A 19 15.07 -6.38 -2.42
CA THR A 19 15.54 -5.02 -2.74
C THR A 19 14.40 -4.06 -3.06
N GLY A 20 13.17 -4.56 -3.17
CA GLY A 20 11.98 -3.76 -3.44
C GLY A 20 11.83 -3.31 -4.88
N THR A 21 12.69 -3.76 -5.80
CA THR A 21 12.75 -3.24 -7.18
C THR A 21 12.47 -4.29 -8.25
N LEU A 22 12.81 -5.55 -8.00
CA LEU A 22 12.63 -6.65 -8.96
C LEU A 22 11.84 -7.82 -8.37
N GLU A 23 11.92 -7.99 -7.05
CA GLU A 23 11.26 -9.09 -6.36
C GLU A 23 9.74 -8.97 -6.48
N MET A 24 9.10 -10.09 -6.80
CA MET A 24 7.65 -10.28 -6.69
C MET A 24 7.36 -11.20 -5.50
N GLY A 25 6.12 -11.21 -5.00
CA GLY A 25 5.73 -11.90 -3.76
C GLY A 25 6.24 -13.33 -3.64
N TYR A 26 6.23 -14.11 -4.71
CA TYR A 26 6.75 -15.49 -4.74
C TYR A 26 8.27 -15.59 -4.50
N THR A 27 9.02 -14.57 -4.89
CA THR A 27 10.49 -14.52 -4.72
C THR A 27 10.92 -14.07 -3.32
N CYS A 28 9.99 -13.58 -2.50
CA CYS A 28 10.24 -13.18 -1.12
C CYS A 28 10.44 -14.42 -0.25
N ASN A 29 11.62 -14.56 0.34
CA ASN A 29 12.02 -15.74 1.11
C ASN A 29 13.12 -15.38 2.13
N ALA A 30 13.75 -16.38 2.76
CA ALA A 30 14.79 -16.14 3.75
C ALA A 30 16.02 -15.38 3.21
N ILE A 31 16.33 -15.50 1.91
CA ILE A 31 17.42 -14.76 1.24
C ILE A 31 16.96 -13.37 0.79
N LYS A 32 15.68 -13.25 0.40
CA LYS A 32 15.02 -12.00 0.01
C LYS A 32 13.92 -11.64 1.02
N PRO A 33 14.31 -11.19 2.22
CA PRO A 33 13.38 -11.07 3.34
C PRO A 33 12.37 -9.94 3.11
N ILE A 34 11.28 -9.99 3.87
CA ILE A 34 10.30 -8.93 3.96
C ILE A 34 10.75 -7.94 5.04
N CYS A 35 10.57 -6.64 4.80
CA CYS A 35 10.85 -5.58 5.75
C CYS A 35 10.05 -5.73 7.06
N LYS A 36 10.54 -5.13 8.15
CA LYS A 36 9.92 -5.26 9.49
C LYS A 36 8.53 -4.61 9.61
N ASN A 37 8.25 -3.58 8.81
CA ASN A 37 6.98 -2.86 8.88
C ASN A 37 6.53 -2.42 7.48
N ALA A 38 5.74 -3.28 6.83
CA ALA A 38 5.16 -3.00 5.52
C ALA A 38 4.25 -1.76 5.50
N SER A 39 3.70 -1.31 6.64
CA SER A 39 2.81 -0.13 6.66
C SER A 39 3.52 1.18 6.32
N LYS A 40 4.86 1.19 6.32
CA LYS A 40 5.69 2.33 5.91
C LYS A 40 5.94 2.38 4.39
N TYR A 41 5.57 1.33 3.66
CA TYR A 41 5.81 1.19 2.23
C TYR A 41 4.50 1.30 1.45
N VAL A 42 4.54 1.96 0.29
CA VAL A 42 3.41 1.93 -0.65
C VAL A 42 3.25 0.52 -1.21
N PHE A 43 4.37 -0.14 -1.55
CA PHE A 43 4.38 -1.45 -2.19
C PHE A 43 4.90 -2.56 -1.26
N PHE A 44 4.27 -3.73 -1.33
CA PHE A 44 4.73 -4.94 -0.67
C PHE A 44 5.90 -5.58 -1.42
N ASP A 45 5.77 -5.70 -2.75
CA ASP A 45 6.79 -6.17 -3.67
C ASP A 45 6.94 -5.16 -4.84
N SER A 46 7.59 -5.52 -5.95
CA SER A 46 7.80 -4.62 -7.09
C SER A 46 6.52 -4.12 -7.79
N VAL A 47 5.37 -4.77 -7.60
CA VAL A 47 4.13 -4.46 -8.37
C VAL A 47 2.86 -4.40 -7.52
N HIS A 48 2.83 -5.04 -6.35
CA HIS A 48 1.66 -5.11 -5.48
C HIS A 48 1.74 -4.09 -4.34
N PRO A 49 0.71 -3.25 -4.14
CA PRO A 49 0.58 -2.39 -2.96
C PRO A 49 0.52 -3.15 -1.63
N THR A 50 0.88 -2.48 -0.55
CA THR A 50 0.69 -3.00 0.81
C THR A 50 -0.78 -2.94 1.23
N GLU A 51 -1.15 -3.68 2.28
CA GLU A 51 -2.51 -3.66 2.81
C GLU A 51 -2.97 -2.24 3.17
N VAL A 52 -2.11 -1.43 3.81
CA VAL A 52 -2.46 -0.06 4.20
C VAL A 52 -2.67 0.83 2.95
N ALA A 53 -1.88 0.62 1.89
CA ALA A 53 -2.08 1.31 0.62
C ALA A 53 -3.42 0.93 -0.03
N TYR A 54 -3.76 -0.36 -0.06
CA TYR A 54 -5.07 -0.82 -0.54
C TYR A 54 -6.24 -0.27 0.28
N ARG A 55 -6.16 -0.31 1.62
CA ARG A 55 -7.20 0.25 2.49
C ARG A 55 -7.43 1.74 2.22
N ASN A 56 -6.36 2.51 1.98
CA ASN A 56 -6.46 3.92 1.65
C ASN A 56 -7.07 4.16 0.27
N LEU A 57 -6.67 3.38 -0.73
CA LEU A 57 -7.24 3.46 -2.07
C LEU A 57 -8.74 3.13 -2.04
N ALA A 58 -9.12 2.02 -1.41
CA ALA A 58 -10.51 1.61 -1.25
C ALA A 58 -11.34 2.65 -0.47
N SER A 59 -10.79 3.21 0.62
CA SER A 59 -11.47 4.26 1.37
C SER A 59 -11.67 5.54 0.55
N SER A 60 -10.72 5.86 -0.34
CA SER A 60 -10.83 7.03 -1.23
C SER A 60 -11.86 6.79 -2.33
N ALA A 61 -11.78 5.62 -2.98
CA ALA A 61 -12.78 5.21 -3.95
C ALA A 61 -14.20 5.19 -3.35
N LEU A 62 -14.38 4.67 -2.13
CA LEU A 62 -15.67 4.68 -1.47
C LEU A 62 -16.17 6.11 -1.19
N ARG A 63 -15.31 7.00 -0.70
CA ARG A 63 -15.72 8.41 -0.48
C ARG A 63 -16.18 9.10 -1.76
N ASP A 64 -15.52 8.81 -2.87
CA ASP A 64 -15.79 9.47 -4.15
C ASP A 64 -16.97 8.82 -4.90
N LEU A 65 -17.12 7.50 -4.81
CA LEU A 65 -18.14 6.74 -5.53
C LEU A 65 -19.45 6.59 -4.77
N LEU A 66 -19.43 6.53 -3.43
CA LEU A 66 -20.63 6.29 -2.63
C LEU A 66 -21.74 7.33 -2.88
N PRO A 67 -21.45 8.65 -2.98
CA PRO A 67 -22.47 9.64 -3.31
C PRO A 67 -23.11 9.41 -4.69
N ILE A 68 -22.33 8.92 -5.66
CA ILE A 68 -22.83 8.61 -7.01
C ILE A 68 -23.76 7.38 -6.93
N LEU A 69 -23.32 6.32 -6.25
CA LEU A 69 -24.07 5.06 -6.15
C LEU A 69 -25.35 5.17 -5.33
N GLN A 70 -25.42 6.13 -4.39
CA GLN A 70 -26.60 6.37 -3.55
C GLN A 70 -27.55 7.44 -4.10
N SER A 71 -27.22 8.05 -5.24
CA SER A 71 -28.04 9.08 -5.88
C SER A 71 -29.11 8.54 -6.85
N GLY A 72 -29.22 7.21 -6.97
CA GLY A 72 -30.22 6.49 -7.77
C GLY A 72 -31.43 6.04 -6.95
#